data_AF-A0A8H7YPE4-F1
#
_entry.id   AF-A0A8H7YPE4-F1
#
_cell.length_a   1.000
_cell.length_b   1.000
_cell.length_c   1.000
_cell.angle_alpha   90.00
_cell.angle_beta   90.00
_cell.angle_gamma   90.00
#
_symmetry.space_group_name_H-M   'P 1'
#
loop_
_entity.id
_entity.type
_entity.pdbx_description
1 polymer ?
#
loop_
_entity_poly.entity_id
_entity_poly.type
_entity_poly.pdbx_seq_one_letter_code
_entity_poly.pdbx_strand_id
1 'polypeptide(L)'
;MRFSTFSLALLLGSVVSATPAVELFERKVGSSCKTMDGMGTCMARSKCTGVYYDGACGKNSGETRCCVEVKCKVGGKSGLCQNINRTKCKGGKFHVGNSSTCPAGKDVQCCIENDKPTDPKPKPKPKPKPKKTVGQKVLDIAMKEKGTKYVWGGGSCKGPTKGGYDCSGLVAYAVCKATKRNLFKEGLRVTYSMYCASSSRLGKFKKVPFSKRRAGDAVFFGTSCSCKNQNISHMGLMINSGDRMLHAPNPSTVVREGKVSAQGSLKACPYVIRFA
;
A
#
# COMPACT_ATOMS: atom_id res chain seq x y z
N MET A 1 56.66 -44.95 -39.79
CA MET A 1 56.27 -45.47 -38.46
C MET A 1 55.28 -44.51 -37.81
N ARG A 2 54.12 -45.05 -37.42
CA ARG A 2 53.21 -44.67 -36.33
C ARG A 2 52.39 -43.36 -36.39
N PHE A 3 51.07 -43.60 -36.41
CA PHE A 3 49.93 -42.76 -36.08
C PHE A 3 50.03 -42.00 -34.74
N SER A 4 49.41 -40.82 -34.67
CA SER A 4 48.49 -40.49 -33.57
C SER A 4 47.62 -39.27 -33.87
N THR A 5 46.33 -39.54 -33.92
CA THR A 5 45.18 -38.64 -33.85
C THR A 5 45.05 -38.00 -32.46
N PHE A 6 44.66 -36.73 -32.37
CA PHE A 6 43.83 -36.25 -31.26
C PHE A 6 42.85 -35.17 -31.74
N SER A 7 41.57 -35.54 -31.68
CA SER A 7 40.40 -34.69 -31.81
C SER A 7 40.30 -33.67 -30.68
N LEU A 8 39.86 -32.43 -30.94
CA LEU A 8 39.13 -31.67 -29.93
C LEU A 8 38.16 -30.62 -30.54
N ALA A 9 36.89 -31.02 -30.53
CA ALA A 9 35.66 -30.28 -30.25
C ALA A 9 35.40 -28.90 -30.91
N LEU A 10 34.49 -28.95 -31.89
CA LEU A 10 33.52 -27.91 -32.23
C LEU A 10 32.78 -27.42 -30.96
N LEU A 11 32.85 -26.12 -30.65
CA LEU A 11 31.91 -25.45 -29.75
C LEU A 11 30.91 -24.65 -30.60
N LEU A 12 29.75 -25.26 -30.80
CA LEU A 12 28.56 -24.65 -31.37
C LEU A 12 28.07 -23.50 -30.49
N GLY A 13 27.72 -22.40 -31.14
CA GLY A 13 27.18 -21.21 -30.50
C GLY A 13 25.82 -21.43 -29.84
N SER A 14 25.55 -20.63 -28.82
CA SER A 14 24.20 -20.28 -28.41
C SER A 14 24.22 -18.84 -27.95
N VAL A 15 23.93 -17.92 -28.88
CA VAL A 15 23.55 -16.55 -28.52
C VAL A 15 22.20 -16.62 -27.81
N VAL A 16 22.21 -16.51 -26.49
CA VAL A 16 20.99 -16.31 -25.71
C VAL A 16 20.56 -14.86 -25.93
N SER A 17 19.71 -14.63 -26.93
CA SER A 17 18.97 -13.40 -27.08
C SER A 17 17.99 -13.29 -25.90
N ALA A 18 18.40 -12.54 -24.87
CA ALA A 18 17.53 -12.13 -23.80
C ALA A 18 16.45 -11.19 -24.37
N THR A 19 15.27 -11.74 -24.64
CA THR A 19 14.06 -10.94 -24.83
C THR A 19 13.68 -10.33 -23.48
N PRO A 20 13.33 -9.03 -23.41
CA PRO A 20 12.77 -8.47 -22.20
C PRO A 20 11.37 -9.06 -22.01
N ALA A 21 11.24 -9.99 -21.06
CA ALA A 21 9.96 -10.39 -20.51
C ALA A 21 9.37 -9.17 -19.77
N VAL A 22 8.65 -8.33 -20.51
CA VAL A 22 7.63 -7.47 -19.91
C VAL A 22 6.57 -8.43 -19.40
N GLU A 23 6.65 -8.80 -18.12
CA GLU A 23 5.60 -9.54 -17.43
C GLU A 23 4.30 -8.73 -17.50
N LEU A 24 3.51 -9.07 -18.50
CA LEU A 24 2.12 -8.72 -18.70
C LEU A 24 1.29 -9.43 -17.62
N PHE A 25 1.35 -8.97 -16.37
CA PHE A 25 0.35 -9.33 -15.38
C PHE A 25 -1.00 -8.76 -15.83
N GLU A 26 -1.89 -9.65 -16.28
CA GLU A 26 -3.30 -9.32 -16.53
C GLU A 26 -3.92 -8.67 -15.29
N ARG A 27 -4.48 -7.47 -15.44
CA ARG A 27 -5.15 -6.79 -14.34
C ARG A 27 -6.50 -7.45 -14.11
N LYS A 28 -6.66 -8.12 -12.95
CA LYS A 28 -7.92 -8.74 -12.51
C LYS A 28 -9.08 -7.74 -12.55
N VAL A 29 -10.29 -8.20 -12.91
CA VAL A 29 -11.55 -7.43 -12.83
C VAL A 29 -11.65 -6.73 -11.47
N GLY A 30 -11.92 -5.43 -11.47
CA GLY A 30 -11.94 -4.56 -10.29
C GLY A 30 -10.63 -3.81 -10.02
N SER A 31 -9.55 -4.08 -10.77
CA SER A 31 -8.31 -3.31 -10.68
C SER A 31 -8.45 -1.93 -11.29
N SER A 32 -7.71 -0.95 -10.77
CA SER A 32 -7.66 0.38 -11.37
C SER A 32 -6.91 0.37 -12.71
N CYS A 33 -7.36 1.21 -13.63
CA CYS A 33 -6.73 1.48 -14.91
C CYS A 33 -6.58 2.99 -15.12
N LYS A 34 -5.63 3.38 -15.96
CA LYS A 34 -5.35 4.77 -16.27
C LYS A 34 -5.47 4.94 -17.78
N THR A 35 -6.20 5.96 -18.20
CA THR A 35 -6.42 6.34 -19.59
C THR A 35 -6.10 7.82 -19.76
N MET A 36 -6.18 8.33 -20.99
CA MET A 36 -5.99 9.76 -21.26
C MET A 36 -7.05 10.63 -20.56
N ASP A 37 -8.23 10.07 -20.29
CA ASP A 37 -9.38 10.77 -19.69
C ASP A 37 -9.55 10.53 -18.19
N GLY A 38 -8.56 9.88 -17.55
CA GLY A 38 -8.48 9.76 -16.10
C GLY A 38 -8.25 8.34 -15.58
N MET A 39 -8.57 8.15 -14.29
CA MET A 39 -8.53 6.83 -13.66
C MET A 39 -9.87 6.13 -13.82
N GLY A 40 -9.81 4.88 -14.23
CA GLY A 40 -10.97 4.00 -14.36
C GLY A 40 -10.80 2.71 -13.58
N THR A 41 -11.76 1.82 -13.76
CA THR A 41 -11.73 0.46 -13.22
C THR A 41 -11.90 -0.57 -14.34
N CYS A 42 -11.07 -1.60 -14.34
CA CYS A 42 -11.17 -2.72 -15.27
C CYS A 42 -12.40 -3.55 -14.98
N MET A 43 -13.37 -3.56 -15.88
CA MET A 43 -14.59 -4.36 -15.74
C MET A 43 -15.14 -4.77 -17.11
N ALA A 44 -16.03 -5.77 -17.09
CA ALA A 44 -16.74 -6.20 -18.30
C ALA A 44 -17.53 -5.04 -18.91
N ARG A 45 -17.58 -4.99 -20.25
CA ARG A 45 -18.36 -3.97 -20.98
C ARG A 45 -19.80 -3.88 -20.47
N SER A 46 -20.47 -4.97 -20.17
CA SER A 46 -21.86 -4.95 -19.67
C SER A 46 -22.07 -4.22 -18.32
N LYS A 47 -21.02 -4.01 -17.52
CA LYS A 47 -21.14 -3.50 -16.13
C LYS A 47 -20.77 -2.02 -15.96
N CYS A 48 -20.30 -1.36 -17.01
CA CYS A 48 -19.83 0.01 -16.93
C CYS A 48 -20.89 0.99 -17.41
N THR A 49 -21.04 2.08 -16.67
CA THR A 49 -21.99 3.17 -16.93
C THR A 49 -21.33 4.41 -17.51
N GLY A 50 -20.03 4.32 -17.85
CA GLY A 50 -19.20 5.40 -18.36
C GLY A 50 -18.56 5.07 -19.71
N VAL A 51 -17.36 5.58 -19.93
CA VAL A 51 -16.61 5.46 -21.18
C VAL A 51 -15.59 4.34 -21.12
N TYR A 52 -15.43 3.58 -22.21
CA TYR A 52 -14.46 2.50 -22.30
C TYR A 52 -13.20 2.90 -23.02
N TYR A 53 -12.07 2.39 -22.52
CA TYR A 53 -10.81 2.43 -23.23
C TYR A 53 -10.24 1.01 -23.34
N ASP A 54 -9.84 0.68 -24.56
CA ASP A 54 -9.17 -0.57 -24.89
C ASP A 54 -7.70 -0.53 -24.44
N GLY A 55 -7.09 -1.69 -24.23
CA GLY A 55 -5.67 -1.82 -23.88
C GLY A 55 -5.25 -1.42 -22.46
N ALA A 56 -6.04 -0.60 -21.74
CA ALA A 56 -5.69 -0.11 -20.41
C ALA A 56 -5.83 -1.15 -19.25
N CYS A 57 -6.35 -2.34 -19.56
CA CYS A 57 -6.56 -3.44 -18.61
C CYS A 57 -5.70 -4.70 -18.88
N GLY A 58 -4.74 -4.61 -19.81
CA GLY A 58 -3.84 -5.71 -20.19
C GLY A 58 -4.13 -6.23 -21.61
N LYS A 59 -3.13 -6.89 -22.22
CA LYS A 59 -3.16 -7.28 -23.64
C LYS A 59 -4.11 -8.45 -23.97
N ASN A 60 -4.63 -9.18 -22.98
CA ASN A 60 -5.50 -10.35 -23.15
C ASN A 60 -6.80 -10.29 -22.32
N SER A 61 -7.31 -9.09 -22.03
CA SER A 61 -8.39 -8.91 -21.05
C SER A 61 -9.80 -9.32 -21.52
N GLY A 62 -9.94 -10.04 -22.64
CA GLY A 62 -11.25 -10.44 -23.20
C GLY A 62 -12.21 -9.25 -23.34
N GLU A 63 -13.40 -9.35 -22.75
CA GLU A 63 -14.40 -8.26 -22.68
C GLU A 63 -14.13 -7.19 -21.61
N THR A 64 -13.08 -7.37 -20.80
CA THR A 64 -12.73 -6.44 -19.72
C THR A 64 -12.03 -5.23 -20.32
N ARG A 65 -12.62 -4.05 -20.10
CA ARG A 65 -12.14 -2.76 -20.57
C ARG A 65 -12.03 -1.78 -19.41
N CYS A 66 -11.25 -0.72 -19.60
CA CYS A 66 -11.15 0.31 -18.60
C CYS A 66 -12.38 1.20 -18.63
N CYS A 67 -13.22 1.12 -17.61
CA CYS A 67 -14.39 1.97 -17.45
C CYS A 67 -14.00 3.25 -16.70
N VAL A 68 -14.21 4.41 -17.33
CA VAL A 68 -13.92 5.73 -16.76
C VAL A 68 -15.22 6.53 -16.69
N GLU A 69 -15.51 7.11 -15.52
CA GLU A 69 -16.63 8.05 -15.36
C GLU A 69 -16.18 9.45 -15.76
N VAL A 70 -16.51 9.85 -17.00
CA VAL A 70 -16.20 11.18 -17.52
C VAL A 70 -17.39 12.10 -17.30
N LYS A 71 -17.17 13.21 -16.59
CA LYS A 71 -18.18 14.26 -16.40
C LYS A 71 -18.18 15.19 -17.59
N CYS A 72 -19.37 15.61 -18.02
CA CYS A 72 -19.56 16.54 -19.13
C CYS A 72 -20.42 17.72 -18.71
N LYS A 73 -20.32 18.82 -19.46
CA LYS A 73 -21.14 20.03 -19.25
C LYS A 73 -21.64 20.54 -20.60
N VAL A 74 -22.95 20.65 -20.78
CA VAL A 74 -23.57 21.17 -22.00
C VAL A 74 -24.60 22.23 -21.61
N GLY A 75 -24.48 23.44 -22.18
CA GLY A 75 -25.43 24.52 -21.92
C GLY A 75 -25.58 24.90 -20.44
N GLY A 76 -24.49 24.83 -19.66
CA GLY A 76 -24.51 25.14 -18.23
C GLY A 76 -24.90 23.96 -17.32
N LYS A 77 -25.52 22.90 -17.86
CA LYS A 77 -25.93 21.71 -17.11
C LYS A 77 -24.84 20.65 -17.11
N SER A 78 -24.65 19.98 -15.97
CA SER A 78 -23.66 18.91 -15.81
C SER A 78 -24.29 17.53 -16.00
N GLY A 79 -23.54 16.61 -16.59
CA GLY A 79 -23.95 15.24 -16.85
C GLY A 79 -22.78 14.26 -16.80
N LEU A 80 -23.05 13.03 -17.25
CA LEU A 80 -22.05 11.97 -17.41
C LEU A 80 -22.01 11.49 -18.86
N CYS A 81 -20.81 11.27 -19.40
CA CYS A 81 -20.64 10.68 -20.72
C CYS A 81 -21.01 9.20 -20.69
N GLN A 82 -22.01 8.80 -21.49
CA GLN A 82 -22.43 7.41 -21.59
C GLN A 82 -22.65 7.01 -23.05
N ASN A 83 -22.56 5.71 -23.33
CA ASN A 83 -22.76 5.18 -24.66
C ASN A 83 -24.27 5.07 -24.98
N ILE A 84 -24.72 5.76 -26.04
CA ILE A 84 -26.14 5.88 -26.41
C ILE A 84 -26.75 4.55 -26.89
N ASN A 85 -25.93 3.66 -27.44
CA ASN A 85 -26.38 2.38 -27.98
C ASN A 85 -26.56 1.31 -26.89
N ARG A 86 -26.09 1.57 -25.66
CA ARG A 86 -26.01 0.56 -24.59
C ARG A 86 -26.65 1.00 -23.29
N THR A 87 -26.77 2.31 -23.06
CA THR A 87 -27.31 2.86 -21.83
C THR A 87 -28.46 3.81 -22.16
N LYS A 88 -29.55 3.69 -21.40
CA LYS A 88 -30.59 4.72 -21.40
C LYS A 88 -30.18 5.80 -20.41
N CYS A 89 -30.21 7.06 -20.82
CA CYS A 89 -29.96 8.18 -19.92
C CYS A 89 -31.05 8.18 -18.84
N LYS A 90 -30.69 7.74 -17.63
CA LYS A 90 -31.67 7.51 -16.54
C LYS A 90 -32.18 8.85 -16.03
N GLY A 91 -33.45 9.16 -16.30
CA GLY A 91 -34.06 10.41 -15.84
C GLY A 91 -33.63 11.65 -16.63
N GLY A 92 -33.02 11.47 -17.81
CA GLY A 92 -32.43 12.56 -18.57
C GLY A 92 -32.56 12.44 -20.08
N LYS A 93 -31.90 13.37 -20.78
CA LYS A 93 -31.73 13.33 -22.23
C LYS A 93 -30.24 13.27 -22.57
N PHE A 94 -29.94 12.55 -23.65
CA PHE A 94 -28.61 12.63 -24.25
C PHE A 94 -28.49 13.93 -25.03
N HIS A 95 -27.40 14.64 -24.77
CA HIS A 95 -27.02 15.82 -25.52
C HIS A 95 -25.79 15.49 -26.34
N VAL A 96 -25.89 15.75 -27.65
CA VAL A 96 -24.76 15.60 -28.58
C VAL A 96 -23.66 16.56 -28.12
N GLY A 97 -22.58 15.98 -27.62
CA GLY A 97 -21.36 16.70 -27.30
C GLY A 97 -20.39 16.61 -28.48
N ASN A 98 -19.51 17.59 -28.62
CA ASN A 98 -18.32 17.45 -29.46
C ASN A 98 -17.25 16.58 -28.74
N SER A 99 -16.12 16.31 -29.41
CA SER A 99 -14.98 15.60 -28.82
C SER A 99 -14.43 16.25 -27.55
N SER A 100 -14.67 17.55 -27.34
CA SER A 100 -14.31 18.27 -26.12
C SER A 100 -15.28 18.04 -24.95
N THR A 101 -16.48 17.52 -25.21
CA THR A 101 -17.51 17.26 -24.21
C THR A 101 -17.45 15.82 -23.72
N CYS A 102 -17.30 14.87 -24.65
CA CYS A 102 -17.09 13.46 -24.36
C CYS A 102 -16.02 12.89 -25.31
N PRO A 103 -14.96 12.26 -24.80
CA PRO A 103 -13.75 11.95 -25.57
C PRO A 103 -13.88 10.75 -26.54
N ALA A 104 -14.87 9.87 -26.36
CA ALA A 104 -14.91 8.57 -27.03
C ALA A 104 -15.82 8.49 -28.28
N GLY A 105 -15.89 9.57 -29.05
CA GLY A 105 -16.55 9.58 -30.37
C GLY A 105 -18.08 9.72 -30.35
N LYS A 106 -18.70 9.61 -31.53
CA LYS A 106 -20.12 9.94 -31.79
C LYS A 106 -21.15 9.12 -30.99
N ASP A 107 -20.77 7.94 -30.55
CA ASP A 107 -21.64 7.02 -29.81
C ASP A 107 -21.64 7.29 -28.30
N VAL A 108 -20.83 8.23 -27.83
CA VAL A 108 -20.78 8.66 -26.43
C VAL A 108 -21.29 10.10 -26.33
N GLN A 109 -22.42 10.26 -25.64
CA GLN A 109 -23.07 11.55 -25.48
C GLN A 109 -23.23 11.90 -24.01
N CYS A 110 -23.40 13.19 -23.73
CA CYS A 110 -23.58 13.68 -22.38
C CYS A 110 -25.00 13.37 -21.93
N CYS A 111 -25.18 12.41 -21.02
CA CYS A 111 -26.44 12.19 -20.35
C CYS A 111 -26.62 13.26 -19.28
N ILE A 112 -27.56 14.17 -19.52
CA ILE A 112 -27.96 15.19 -18.56
C ILE A 112 -29.32 14.78 -18.01
N GLU A 113 -29.34 14.45 -16.72
CA GLU A 113 -30.58 14.16 -16.00
C GLU A 113 -31.41 15.45 -15.95
N ASN A 114 -32.69 15.37 -16.35
CA ASN A 114 -33.59 16.52 -16.25
C ASN A 114 -33.81 16.79 -14.76
N ASP A 115 -33.91 18.06 -14.39
CA ASP A 115 -34.12 18.56 -13.04
C ASP A 115 -35.48 18.11 -12.46
N LYS A 116 -35.73 16.81 -12.36
CA LYS A 116 -36.67 16.30 -11.36
C LYS A 116 -36.03 16.69 -10.03
N PRO A 117 -36.79 17.26 -9.07
CA PRO A 117 -36.36 17.27 -7.69
C PRO A 117 -36.09 15.81 -7.35
N THR A 118 -34.82 15.44 -7.39
CA THR A 118 -34.40 14.24 -6.69
C THR A 118 -34.67 14.64 -5.26
N ASP A 119 -35.70 14.04 -4.64
CA ASP A 119 -35.71 13.89 -3.19
C ASP A 119 -34.26 13.68 -2.81
N PRO A 120 -33.64 14.56 -2.02
CA PRO A 120 -32.19 14.67 -1.93
C PRO A 120 -31.67 13.27 -1.72
N LYS A 121 -31.12 12.67 -2.79
CA LYS A 121 -30.68 11.27 -2.79
C LYS A 121 -29.85 11.20 -1.53
N PRO A 122 -30.26 10.43 -0.49
CA PRO A 122 -29.68 10.59 0.82
C PRO A 122 -28.18 10.53 0.59
N LYS A 123 -27.48 11.66 0.82
CA LYS A 123 -26.02 11.77 0.61
C LYS A 123 -25.51 10.43 1.10
N PRO A 124 -24.81 9.61 0.27
CA PRO A 124 -24.39 8.30 0.73
C PRO A 124 -23.77 8.55 2.08
N LYS A 125 -24.42 8.07 3.17
CA LYS A 125 -23.96 8.33 4.53
C LYS A 125 -22.47 8.05 4.44
N PRO A 126 -21.57 9.01 4.74
CA PRO A 126 -20.15 8.80 4.52
C PRO A 126 -19.85 7.43 5.11
N LYS A 127 -19.46 6.47 4.25
CA LYS A 127 -19.20 5.09 4.68
C LYS A 127 -18.38 5.25 5.96
N PRO A 128 -18.80 4.66 7.09
CA PRO A 128 -18.08 4.86 8.35
C PRO A 128 -16.60 4.66 8.03
N LYS A 129 -15.77 5.70 8.21
CA LYS A 129 -14.33 5.58 7.94
C LYS A 129 -13.90 4.28 8.61
N PRO A 130 -13.29 3.32 7.88
CA PRO A 130 -12.99 2.01 8.45
C PRO A 130 -12.30 2.23 9.78
N LYS A 131 -12.85 1.64 10.85
CA LYS A 131 -12.36 1.86 12.22
C LYS A 131 -10.86 1.64 12.22
N LYS A 132 -10.08 2.63 12.66
CA LYS A 132 -8.61 2.52 12.72
C LYS A 132 -8.23 1.26 13.49
N THR A 133 -7.39 0.44 12.87
CA THR A 133 -6.81 -0.74 13.51
C THR A 133 -5.98 -0.35 14.73
N VAL A 134 -5.75 -1.28 15.65
CA VAL A 134 -4.89 -1.03 16.82
C VAL A 134 -3.50 -0.57 16.40
N GLY A 135 -2.88 -1.22 15.41
CA GLY A 135 -1.59 -0.79 14.86
C GLY A 135 -1.61 0.66 14.34
N GLN A 136 -2.66 1.08 13.62
CA GLN A 136 -2.77 2.47 13.18
C GLN A 136 -2.90 3.45 14.35
N LYS A 137 -3.61 3.09 15.42
CA LYS A 137 -3.67 3.90 16.65
C LYS A 137 -2.29 4.01 17.31
N VAL A 138 -1.53 2.91 17.38
CA VAL A 138 -0.14 2.89 17.87
C VAL A 138 0.72 3.84 17.04
N LEU A 139 0.66 3.73 15.71
CA LEU A 139 1.38 4.64 14.81
C LEU A 139 0.99 6.10 15.02
N ASP A 140 -0.31 6.41 15.08
CA ASP A 140 -0.79 7.78 15.28
C ASP A 140 -0.26 8.40 16.57
N ILE A 141 -0.17 7.62 17.65
CA ILE A 141 0.39 8.06 18.92
C ILE A 141 1.88 8.31 18.79
N ALA A 142 2.63 7.38 18.20
CA ALA A 142 4.07 7.53 18.01
C ALA A 142 4.42 8.72 17.09
N MET A 143 3.61 8.97 16.04
CA MET A 143 3.81 10.07 15.10
C MET A 143 3.75 11.45 15.77
N LYS A 144 3.04 11.59 16.90
CA LYS A 144 3.00 12.83 17.69
C LYS A 144 4.33 13.13 18.41
N GLU A 145 5.17 12.12 18.58
CA GLU A 145 6.48 12.25 19.22
C GLU A 145 7.59 12.57 18.22
N LYS A 146 7.26 12.83 16.95
CA LYS A 146 8.24 13.22 15.94
C LYS A 146 8.96 14.50 16.37
N GLY A 147 10.28 14.50 16.31
CA GLY A 147 11.13 15.58 16.82
C GLY A 147 11.63 15.37 18.26
N THR A 148 11.07 14.43 19.02
CA THR A 148 11.57 14.10 20.37
C THR A 148 12.96 13.48 20.28
N LYS A 149 13.88 13.87 21.18
CA LYS A 149 15.27 13.39 21.21
C LYS A 149 15.37 11.88 21.38
N TYR A 150 16.39 11.29 20.76
CA TYR A 150 16.79 9.94 21.12
C TYR A 150 17.44 9.92 22.50
N VAL A 151 17.04 8.96 23.34
CA VAL A 151 17.74 8.65 24.60
C VAL A 151 17.81 7.14 24.76
N TRP A 152 19.01 6.61 24.97
CA TRP A 152 19.22 5.18 25.20
C TRP A 152 18.45 4.71 26.45
N GLY A 153 17.62 3.67 26.31
CA GLY A 153 16.72 3.22 27.37
C GLY A 153 15.53 4.14 27.62
N GLY A 154 15.38 5.20 26.84
CA GLY A 154 14.35 6.23 27.00
C GLY A 154 12.94 5.71 26.71
N GLY A 155 11.95 6.24 27.41
CA GLY A 155 10.53 5.94 27.24
C GLY A 155 9.91 5.14 28.39
N SER A 156 8.63 5.39 28.63
CA SER A 156 7.78 4.67 29.59
C SER A 156 6.33 4.70 29.10
N CYS A 157 5.41 4.01 29.78
CA CYS A 157 3.97 4.17 29.54
C CYS A 157 3.44 5.61 29.79
N LYS A 158 4.19 6.43 30.52
CA LYS A 158 3.80 7.81 30.82
C LYS A 158 4.23 8.79 29.72
N GLY A 159 5.33 8.50 29.01
CA GLY A 159 5.92 9.39 28.01
C GLY A 159 7.43 9.20 27.90
N PRO A 160 8.17 10.20 27.37
CA PRO A 160 9.62 10.14 27.27
C PRO A 160 10.25 10.10 28.67
N THR A 161 11.40 9.48 28.80
CA THR A 161 12.19 9.50 30.05
C THR A 161 13.55 10.12 29.75
N LYS A 162 14.08 10.91 30.71
CA LYS A 162 15.26 11.76 30.50
C LYS A 162 15.15 12.63 29.23
N GLY A 163 13.92 13.03 28.88
CA GLY A 163 13.62 13.88 27.72
C GLY A 163 13.53 13.17 26.36
N GLY A 164 13.60 11.83 26.29
CA GLY A 164 13.53 11.14 25.01
C GLY A 164 13.07 9.69 25.00
N TYR A 165 13.22 9.06 23.83
CA TYR A 165 12.92 7.65 23.57
C TYR A 165 14.10 6.98 22.86
N ASP A 166 14.30 5.69 23.09
CA ASP A 166 15.01 4.86 22.10
C ASP A 166 14.00 4.21 21.13
N CYS A 167 14.51 3.39 20.21
CA CYS A 167 13.72 2.74 19.18
C CYS A 167 12.53 1.94 19.74
N SER A 168 12.77 1.09 20.74
CA SER A 168 11.75 0.21 21.30
C SER A 168 10.95 0.86 22.42
N GLY A 169 11.48 1.92 23.02
CA GLY A 169 10.79 2.78 23.97
C GLY A 169 9.67 3.58 23.34
N LEU A 170 9.91 4.14 22.15
CA LEU A 170 8.87 4.80 21.37
C LEU A 170 7.72 3.84 21.05
N VAL A 171 8.04 2.63 20.58
CA VAL A 171 7.04 1.60 20.24
C VAL A 171 6.28 1.15 21.48
N ALA A 172 6.98 0.83 22.57
CA ALA A 172 6.37 0.36 23.80
C ALA A 172 5.47 1.43 24.47
N TYR A 173 5.88 2.70 24.44
CA TYR A 173 5.05 3.83 24.85
C TYR A 173 3.74 3.89 24.06
N ALA A 174 3.84 3.86 22.73
CA ALA A 174 2.69 3.97 21.85
C ALA A 174 1.73 2.78 21.99
N VAL A 175 2.25 1.55 22.15
CA VAL A 175 1.45 0.36 22.45
C VAL A 175 0.73 0.53 23.78
N CYS A 176 1.42 1.01 24.82
CA CYS A 176 0.82 1.20 26.14
C CYS A 176 -0.32 2.22 26.13
N LYS A 177 -0.15 3.34 25.42
CA LYS A 177 -1.22 4.34 25.27
C LYS A 177 -2.40 3.82 24.44
N ALA A 178 -2.14 3.05 23.38
CA ALA A 178 -3.18 2.54 22.48
C ALA A 178 -3.97 1.36 23.06
N THR A 179 -3.33 0.50 23.85
CA THR A 179 -3.89 -0.81 24.25
C THR A 179 -3.96 -1.04 25.75
N LYS A 180 -3.36 -0.15 26.57
CA LYS A 180 -3.14 -0.33 28.02
C LYS A 180 -2.20 -1.50 28.39
N ARG A 181 -1.70 -2.25 27.40
CA ARG A 181 -0.72 -3.31 27.61
C ARG A 181 0.66 -2.73 27.91
N ASN A 182 1.32 -3.22 28.94
CA ASN A 182 2.56 -2.64 29.44
C ASN A 182 3.77 -3.51 29.10
N LEU A 183 4.34 -3.31 27.91
CA LEU A 183 5.49 -4.07 27.43
C LEU A 183 6.75 -3.88 28.29
N PHE A 184 6.84 -2.79 29.06
CA PHE A 184 7.93 -2.55 30.02
C PHE A 184 7.88 -3.53 31.18
N LYS A 185 6.69 -3.85 31.69
CA LYS A 185 6.50 -4.81 32.78
C LYS A 185 6.52 -6.26 32.31
N GLU A 186 6.14 -6.52 31.07
CA GLU A 186 6.04 -7.88 30.50
C GLU A 186 7.38 -8.44 29.97
N GLY A 187 8.48 -7.70 30.12
CA GLY A 187 9.79 -8.09 29.58
C GLY A 187 9.79 -8.17 28.05
N LEU A 188 8.98 -7.34 27.40
CA LEU A 188 8.87 -7.22 25.93
C LEU A 188 9.31 -5.85 25.42
N ARG A 189 9.87 -5.00 26.29
CA ARG A 189 10.39 -3.67 25.93
C ARG A 189 11.63 -3.74 25.05
N VAL A 190 12.47 -4.74 25.21
CA VAL A 190 13.71 -4.88 24.43
C VAL A 190 13.37 -5.39 23.03
N THR A 191 13.96 -4.79 21.99
CA THR A 191 13.72 -5.12 20.57
C THR A 191 13.79 -6.61 20.30
N TYR A 192 14.89 -7.24 20.70
CA TYR A 192 15.10 -8.68 20.56
C TYR A 192 14.03 -9.49 21.29
N SER A 193 13.74 -9.18 22.56
CA SER A 193 12.75 -9.89 23.36
C SER A 193 11.36 -9.81 22.75
N MET A 194 10.97 -8.67 22.17
CA MET A 194 9.69 -8.53 21.48
C MET A 194 9.64 -9.37 20.21
N TYR A 195 10.66 -9.29 19.36
CA TYR A 195 10.71 -10.05 18.10
C TYR A 195 10.73 -11.56 18.34
N CYS A 196 11.50 -12.02 19.32
CA CYS A 196 11.72 -13.44 19.60
C CYS A 196 10.69 -14.05 20.55
N ALA A 197 9.78 -13.24 21.11
CA ALA A 197 8.70 -13.74 21.95
C ALA A 197 7.88 -14.84 21.24
N SER A 198 7.49 -15.84 22.02
CA SER A 198 6.54 -16.88 21.59
C SER A 198 5.16 -16.27 21.37
N SER A 199 4.30 -16.95 20.59
CA SER A 199 2.92 -16.51 20.37
C SER A 199 2.13 -16.36 21.68
N SER A 200 2.39 -17.22 22.67
CA SER A 200 1.79 -17.11 24.01
C SER A 200 2.17 -15.78 24.69
N ARG A 201 3.46 -15.42 24.71
CA ARG A 201 3.92 -14.14 25.26
C ARG A 201 3.42 -12.94 24.45
N LEU A 202 3.27 -13.07 23.14
CA LEU A 202 2.72 -12.01 22.28
C LEU A 202 1.20 -11.84 22.45
N GLY A 203 0.49 -12.85 22.96
CA GLY A 203 -0.95 -12.80 23.18
C GLY A 203 -1.70 -12.48 21.89
N LYS A 204 -2.43 -11.35 21.88
CA LYS A 204 -3.18 -10.91 20.69
C LYS A 204 -2.29 -10.41 19.55
N PHE A 205 -1.03 -10.06 19.82
CA PHE A 205 -0.12 -9.59 18.79
C PHE A 205 0.33 -10.75 17.91
N LYS A 206 0.48 -10.52 16.61
CA LYS A 206 0.78 -11.57 15.64
C LYS A 206 2.08 -11.30 14.92
N LYS A 207 2.94 -12.33 14.80
CA LYS A 207 4.02 -12.31 13.82
C LYS A 207 3.42 -12.47 12.43
N VAL A 208 3.73 -11.55 11.53
CA VAL A 208 3.21 -11.51 10.17
C VAL A 208 4.40 -11.43 9.22
N PRO A 209 4.42 -12.16 8.09
CA PRO A 209 5.51 -12.03 7.12
C PRO A 209 5.70 -10.58 6.68
N PHE A 210 6.95 -10.15 6.53
CA PHE A 210 7.31 -8.79 6.16
C PHE A 210 6.69 -8.36 4.81
N SER A 211 6.45 -9.30 3.89
CA SER A 211 5.73 -9.05 2.63
C SER A 211 4.27 -8.61 2.83
N LYS A 212 3.65 -8.94 3.97
CA LYS A 212 2.27 -8.57 4.34
C LYS A 212 2.22 -7.37 5.29
N ARG A 213 3.34 -6.66 5.47
CA ARG A 213 3.44 -5.48 6.35
C ARG A 213 2.44 -4.40 5.93
N ARG A 214 1.94 -3.67 6.91
CA ARG A 214 1.05 -2.51 6.69
C ARG A 214 1.30 -1.43 7.74
N ALA A 215 0.67 -0.28 7.55
CA ALA A 215 0.71 0.82 8.50
C ALA A 215 0.40 0.35 9.93
N GLY A 216 1.29 0.67 10.86
CA GLY A 216 1.18 0.34 12.28
C GLY A 216 1.74 -1.01 12.71
N ASP A 217 2.26 -1.84 11.79
CA ASP A 217 3.05 -3.01 12.18
C ASP A 217 4.44 -2.55 12.68
N ALA A 218 4.97 -3.21 13.71
CA ALA A 218 6.34 -3.02 14.16
C ALA A 218 7.31 -3.80 13.27
N VAL A 219 8.30 -3.10 12.70
CA VAL A 219 9.37 -3.65 11.87
C VAL A 219 10.67 -3.71 12.67
N PHE A 220 11.45 -4.76 12.44
CA PHE A 220 12.65 -5.10 13.22
C PHE A 220 13.84 -5.22 12.29
N PHE A 221 15.02 -4.89 12.82
CA PHE A 221 16.27 -4.92 12.07
C PHE A 221 17.40 -5.54 12.88
N GLY A 222 18.28 -6.24 12.19
CA GLY A 222 19.46 -6.86 12.76
C GLY A 222 20.54 -7.14 11.73
N THR A 223 21.76 -7.44 12.18
CA THR A 223 22.81 -7.98 11.32
C THR A 223 22.47 -9.39 10.86
N SER A 224 21.79 -10.15 11.74
CA SER A 224 21.01 -11.34 11.39
C SER A 224 19.73 -11.39 12.23
N CYS A 225 18.68 -11.99 11.68
CA CYS A 225 17.38 -12.07 12.35
C CYS A 225 17.22 -13.38 13.13
N SER A 226 18.27 -13.76 13.86
CA SER A 226 18.34 -14.98 14.66
C SER A 226 17.95 -14.73 16.12
N CYS A 227 17.07 -15.58 16.64
CA CYS A 227 16.70 -15.63 18.06
C CYS A 227 17.67 -16.45 18.93
N LYS A 228 18.86 -16.77 18.41
CA LYS A 228 19.91 -17.45 19.19
C LYS A 228 20.99 -16.49 19.69
N ASN A 229 21.29 -15.43 18.92
CA ASN A 229 22.51 -14.62 19.11
C ASN A 229 22.24 -13.12 19.35
N GLN A 230 21.01 -12.73 19.74
CA GLN A 230 20.65 -11.34 20.08
C GLN A 230 20.98 -10.25 19.02
N ASN A 231 21.13 -10.62 17.75
CA ASN A 231 21.56 -9.74 16.66
C ASN A 231 20.50 -8.75 16.16
N ILE A 232 19.34 -8.65 16.84
CA ILE A 232 18.22 -7.79 16.47
C ILE A 232 18.24 -6.56 17.37
N SER A 233 18.74 -5.46 16.83
CA SER A 233 19.14 -4.28 17.61
C SER A 233 18.25 -3.07 17.41
N HIS A 234 17.46 -3.01 16.33
CA HIS A 234 16.67 -1.83 16.00
C HIS A 234 15.23 -2.16 15.59
N MET A 235 14.31 -1.20 15.77
CA MET A 235 12.93 -1.31 15.33
C MET A 235 12.29 0.05 15.00
N GLY A 236 11.16 -0.02 14.33
CA GLY A 236 10.30 1.12 14.05
C GLY A 236 8.85 0.69 13.80
N LEU A 237 8.00 1.65 13.45
CA LEU A 237 6.61 1.42 13.05
C LEU A 237 6.44 1.72 11.57
N MET A 238 5.91 0.78 10.82
CA MET A 238 5.56 0.98 9.42
C MET A 238 4.56 2.14 9.28
N ILE A 239 4.87 3.13 8.44
CA ILE A 239 3.97 4.24 8.12
C ILE A 239 2.96 3.81 7.05
N ASN A 240 3.40 2.93 6.15
CA ASN A 240 2.60 2.36 5.07
C ASN A 240 3.05 0.92 4.80
N SER A 241 2.48 0.25 3.80
CA SER A 241 2.90 -1.10 3.38
C SER A 241 4.19 -1.13 2.57
N GLY A 242 4.79 0.04 2.28
CA GLY A 242 5.96 0.21 1.44
C GLY A 242 7.25 0.26 2.24
N ASP A 243 8.05 1.28 1.99
CA ASP A 243 9.41 1.42 2.53
C ASP A 243 9.51 2.52 3.62
N ARG A 244 8.40 3.09 4.09
CA ARG A 244 8.44 4.17 5.09
C ARG A 244 8.14 3.66 6.49
N MET A 245 8.91 4.11 7.46
CA MET A 245 8.67 3.85 8.88
C MET A 245 8.96 5.08 9.75
N LEU A 246 8.40 5.10 10.95
CA LEU A 246 8.76 6.01 12.03
C LEU A 246 9.65 5.27 13.02
N HIS A 247 10.76 5.88 13.44
CA HIS A 247 11.65 5.30 14.44
C HIS A 247 12.43 6.38 15.23
N ALA A 248 13.09 5.95 16.29
CA ALA A 248 14.14 6.74 16.98
C ALA A 248 15.50 6.09 16.62
N PRO A 249 16.28 6.64 15.67
CA PRO A 249 17.38 5.91 15.06
C PRO A 249 18.60 5.72 15.97
N ASN A 250 19.13 6.79 16.55
CA ASN A 250 20.39 6.78 17.29
C ASN A 250 20.56 8.05 18.16
N PRO A 251 21.57 8.10 19.05
CA PRO A 251 21.77 9.22 19.98
C PRO A 251 21.96 10.62 19.36
N SER A 252 22.40 10.73 18.10
CA SER A 252 22.60 11.99 17.41
C SER A 252 21.37 12.48 16.65
N THR A 253 20.22 11.82 16.82
CA THR A 253 19.00 12.10 16.08
C THR A 253 17.77 12.19 16.97
N VAL A 254 16.64 12.53 16.34
CA VAL A 254 15.31 12.60 16.95
C VAL A 254 14.43 11.50 16.37
N VAL A 255 13.28 11.26 17.00
CA VAL A 255 12.18 10.49 16.42
C VAL A 255 11.83 11.11 15.06
N ARG A 256 11.96 10.32 14.01
CA ARG A 256 11.81 10.80 12.63
C ARG A 256 11.30 9.70 11.71
N GLU A 257 10.86 10.11 10.54
CA GLU A 257 10.58 9.18 9.47
C GLU A 257 11.88 8.74 8.80
N GLY A 258 11.92 7.48 8.40
CA GLY A 258 13.05 6.85 7.73
C GLY A 258 12.58 5.80 6.71
N LYS A 259 13.55 5.25 5.99
CA LYS A 259 13.33 4.17 5.04
C LYS A 259 13.70 2.83 5.64
N VAL A 260 12.86 1.81 5.43
CA VAL A 260 13.14 0.43 5.88
C VAL A 260 14.37 -0.14 5.15
N SER A 261 14.55 0.23 3.88
CA SER A 261 15.70 -0.12 3.05
C SER A 261 17.02 0.58 3.44
N ALA A 262 16.98 1.65 4.23
CA ALA A 262 18.15 2.49 4.53
C ALA A 262 18.50 2.47 6.03
N GLN A 263 18.87 1.29 6.56
CA GLN A 263 19.26 1.10 7.97
C GLN A 263 20.75 0.74 8.15
N GLY A 264 21.60 1.19 7.22
CA GLY A 264 23.04 0.91 7.25
C GLY A 264 23.32 -0.58 7.01
N SER A 265 24.09 -1.20 7.92
CA SER A 265 24.42 -2.64 7.85
C SER A 265 23.28 -3.55 8.32
N LEU A 266 22.22 -3.00 8.91
CA LEU A 266 21.09 -3.78 9.41
C LEU A 266 20.11 -4.11 8.30
N LYS A 267 19.60 -5.34 8.30
CA LYS A 267 18.57 -5.82 7.38
C LYS A 267 17.23 -5.96 8.09
N ALA A 268 16.14 -5.69 7.37
CA ALA A 268 14.80 -5.91 7.88
C ALA A 268 14.56 -7.41 8.11
N CYS A 269 13.97 -7.74 9.25
CA CYS A 269 13.67 -9.12 9.60
C CYS A 269 12.48 -9.68 8.85
N PRO A 270 12.43 -11.01 8.65
CA PRO A 270 11.41 -11.66 7.81
C PRO A 270 9.98 -11.52 8.33
N TYR A 271 9.81 -11.12 9.59
CA TYR A 271 8.51 -10.90 10.21
C TYR A 271 8.40 -9.49 10.82
N VAL A 272 7.19 -8.95 10.75
CA VAL A 272 6.76 -7.78 11.52
C VAL A 272 5.82 -8.23 12.64
N ILE A 273 5.65 -7.40 13.67
CA ILE A 273 4.64 -7.63 14.71
C ILE A 273 3.43 -6.73 14.46
N ARG A 274 2.28 -7.37 14.29
CA ARG A 274 0.99 -6.73 14.12
C ARG A 274 0.26 -6.64 15.45
N PHE A 275 -0.02 -5.43 15.89
CA PHE A 275 -0.80 -5.17 17.10
C PHE A 275 -2.31 -5.37 16.84
N ALA A 276 -3.00 -5.97 17.82
CA ALA A 276 -4.43 -6.29 17.78
C ALA A 276 -5.07 -6.09 19.15
#